data_AF-A0A7J7QQ40-F1
#
_entry.id   AF-A0A7J7QQ40-F1
#
_cell.length_a   1.000
_cell.length_b   1.000
_cell.length_c   1.000
_cell.angle_alpha   90.00
_cell.angle_beta   90.00
_cell.angle_gamma   90.00
#
_symmetry.space_group_name_H-M   'P 1'
#
loop_
_entity.id
_entity.type
_entity.pdbx_description
1 polymer ?
#
loop_
_entity_poly.entity_id
_entity_poly.type
_entity_poly.pdbx_seq_one_letter_code
_entity_poly.pdbx_strand_id
1 'polypeptide(L)'
;MPFCTGELHTMHVVSPAYDCWCMTLIPDDSARLPAAACSSGGNGVAVFYRFKDASKQMCRLAPVPLTRGSFDIHYNEQHAAFTDAGNSPEMTLQQQGPDGIRLATNDGMHLYGQYQVTAKIAGASGVVTAFYVRSTDTYTLGNKDSPFHEIDIEFLNGNPAPPNSIWLNTYKNGISGGETLVKPADYQKLLGLSPGQTAENTYITYGFNWQPDYVMWLLNGKALQRRLYGQNITWTEMDGRSYW
;
A
#
# COMPACT_ATOMS: atom_id res chain seq x y z
N MET A 1 -20.44 11.29 -7.73
CA MET A 1 -20.28 10.21 -6.72
C MET A 1 -21.30 10.44 -5.63
N PRO A 2 -22.08 9.44 -5.20
CA PRO A 2 -23.11 9.65 -4.20
C PRO A 2 -22.45 10.01 -2.88
N PHE A 3 -22.68 11.23 -2.41
CA PHE A 3 -22.51 11.50 -0.99
C PHE A 3 -23.51 10.60 -0.26
N CYS A 4 -23.09 9.93 0.81
CA CYS A 4 -24.05 9.31 1.73
C CYS A 4 -24.71 10.43 2.54
N THR A 5 -25.48 11.29 1.87
CA THR A 5 -26.23 12.40 2.47
C THR A 5 -27.55 11.84 2.98
N GLY A 6 -27.50 11.23 4.16
CA GLY A 6 -28.68 10.80 4.90
C GLY A 6 -28.26 10.34 6.28
N GLU A 7 -28.96 10.80 7.32
CA GLU A 7 -28.67 10.51 8.74
C GLU A 7 -28.66 9.01 9.10
N LEU A 8 -29.06 8.15 8.15
CA LEU A 8 -29.12 6.69 8.32
C LEU A 8 -27.86 5.96 7.83
N HIS A 9 -27.01 6.58 7.01
CA HIS A 9 -25.83 5.91 6.43
C HIS A 9 -24.55 6.31 7.17
N THR A 10 -24.04 5.42 8.02
CA THR A 10 -22.87 5.66 8.87
C THR A 10 -21.54 5.21 8.25
N MET A 11 -21.60 4.57 7.08
CA MET A 11 -20.42 3.93 6.50
C MET A 11 -20.33 4.04 4.99
N HIS A 12 -19.07 4.07 4.57
CA HIS A 12 -18.61 4.14 3.21
C HIS A 12 -17.84 2.87 2.87
N VAL A 13 -18.08 2.31 1.70
CA VAL A 13 -17.50 1.03 1.29
C VAL A 13 -16.92 1.16 -0.11
N VAL A 14 -15.69 0.71 -0.32
CA VAL A 14 -14.98 0.72 -1.61
C VAL A 14 -14.72 -0.73 -2.05
N SER A 15 -15.23 -1.16 -3.20
CA SER A 15 -14.89 -2.50 -3.72
C SER A 15 -13.43 -2.54 -4.19
N PRO A 16 -12.79 -3.72 -4.32
CA PRO A 16 -11.54 -3.90 -5.06
C PRO A 16 -11.61 -3.38 -6.49
N ALA A 17 -12.82 -3.23 -7.05
CA ALA A 17 -13.08 -2.62 -8.35
C ALA A 17 -13.38 -1.10 -8.27
N TYR A 18 -13.21 -0.47 -7.11
CA TYR A 18 -13.39 0.96 -6.84
C TYR A 18 -14.84 1.48 -6.88
N ASP A 19 -15.83 0.61 -6.70
CA ASP A 19 -17.21 1.03 -6.54
C ASP A 19 -17.45 1.55 -5.12
N CYS A 20 -18.08 2.73 -5.00
CA CYS A 20 -18.46 3.32 -3.73
C CYS A 20 -19.89 2.93 -3.35
N TRP A 21 -20.08 2.39 -2.14
CA TRP A 21 -21.38 2.01 -1.58
C TRP A 21 -21.64 2.77 -0.27
N CYS A 22 -22.91 3.05 0.01
CA CYS A 22 -23.38 3.60 1.28
C CYS A 22 -24.06 2.48 2.09
N MET A 23 -23.68 2.30 3.34
CA MET A 23 -24.29 1.31 4.24
C MET A 23 -24.82 1.98 5.51
N THR A 24 -25.95 1.48 6.01
CA THR A 24 -26.61 1.94 7.24
C THR A 24 -26.17 1.15 8.48
N LEU A 25 -25.64 -0.06 8.30
CA LEU A 25 -25.28 -0.98 9.37
C LEU A 25 -23.91 -1.60 9.07
N ILE A 26 -23.05 -1.66 10.11
CA ILE A 26 -21.89 -2.55 10.12
C ILE A 26 -22.44 -3.97 9.88
N PRO A 27 -22.04 -4.67 8.80
CA PRO A 27 -22.40 -6.07 8.65
C PRO A 27 -21.99 -6.81 9.92
N ASP A 28 -22.93 -7.55 10.50
CA ASP A 28 -22.64 -8.43 11.62
C ASP A 28 -21.44 -9.34 11.28
N ASP A 29 -20.66 -9.75 12.27
CA ASP A 29 -19.52 -10.64 12.03
C ASP A 29 -19.92 -11.94 11.32
N SER A 30 -21.18 -12.40 11.47
CA SER A 30 -21.73 -13.53 10.72
C SER A 30 -21.95 -13.25 9.23
N ALA A 31 -22.04 -11.98 8.82
CA ALA A 31 -22.10 -11.55 7.43
C ALA A 31 -20.70 -11.40 6.81
N ARG A 32 -19.63 -11.59 7.59
CA ARG A 32 -18.26 -11.66 7.08
C ARG A 32 -18.15 -12.85 6.13
N LEU A 33 -17.97 -12.54 4.85
CA LEU A 33 -17.72 -13.57 3.86
C LEU A 33 -16.44 -14.35 4.24
N PRO A 34 -16.41 -15.68 4.01
CA PRO A 34 -15.20 -16.47 4.23
C PRO A 34 -14.04 -15.88 3.41
N ALA A 35 -12.81 -16.00 3.90
CA ALA A 35 -11.64 -15.40 3.25
C ALA A 35 -11.48 -15.77 1.76
N ALA A 36 -11.97 -16.96 1.36
CA ALA A 36 -12.02 -17.42 -0.02
C ALA A 36 -12.90 -16.57 -0.97
N ALA A 37 -13.84 -15.80 -0.42
CA ALA A 37 -14.67 -14.87 -1.20
C ALA A 37 -13.88 -13.64 -1.69
N CYS A 38 -12.80 -13.25 -0.98
CA CYS A 38 -11.92 -12.16 -1.39
C CYS A 38 -10.87 -12.59 -2.44
N SER A 39 -10.53 -13.89 -2.50
CA SER A 39 -9.52 -14.42 -3.42
C SER A 39 -10.07 -14.86 -4.79
N SER A 40 -11.40 -14.93 -4.94
CA SER A 40 -12.08 -15.34 -6.18
C SER A 40 -12.43 -14.18 -7.12
N GLY A 41 -11.96 -12.96 -6.85
CA GLY A 41 -12.31 -11.78 -7.63
C GLY A 41 -13.76 -11.32 -7.45
N GLY A 42 -14.44 -11.77 -6.40
CA GLY A 42 -15.82 -11.36 -6.09
C GLY A 42 -15.90 -9.95 -5.50
N ASN A 43 -17.13 -9.42 -5.45
CA ASN A 43 -17.53 -8.10 -4.94
C ASN A 43 -17.31 -7.89 -3.42
N GLY A 44 -16.27 -8.46 -2.82
CA GLY A 44 -15.94 -8.12 -1.42
C GLY A 44 -15.71 -6.61 -1.35
N VAL A 45 -16.23 -5.90 -0.36
CA VAL A 45 -16.13 -4.44 -0.32
C VAL A 45 -15.33 -4.05 0.93
N ALA A 46 -14.30 -3.22 0.77
CA ALA A 46 -13.52 -2.65 1.86
C ALA A 46 -14.36 -1.58 2.56
N VAL A 47 -14.73 -1.80 3.82
CA VAL A 47 -15.48 -0.81 4.60
C VAL A 47 -14.49 0.25 5.13
N PHE A 48 -14.91 1.50 5.29
CA PHE A 48 -14.16 2.58 5.93
C PHE A 48 -13.02 3.23 5.13
N TYR A 49 -13.27 4.48 4.73
CA TYR A 49 -12.26 5.52 4.57
C TYR A 49 -12.64 6.65 5.55
N ARG A 50 -11.76 6.98 6.50
CA ARG A 50 -11.96 8.10 7.43
C ARG A 50 -10.82 9.10 7.26
N PHE A 51 -11.13 10.30 6.82
CA PHE A 51 -10.17 11.40 6.82
C PHE A 51 -10.04 11.97 8.23
N LYS A 52 -8.82 12.22 8.71
CA LYS A 52 -8.59 12.64 10.11
C LYS A 52 -9.01 14.10 10.36
N ASP A 53 -8.80 14.97 9.37
CA ASP A 53 -8.86 16.43 9.56
C ASP A 53 -10.04 17.12 8.85
N ALA A 54 -10.98 16.35 8.30
CA ALA A 54 -12.22 16.88 7.73
C ALA A 54 -13.35 16.48 8.67
N SER A 55 -14.22 17.44 8.99
CA SER A 55 -15.48 17.25 9.69
C SER A 55 -16.50 16.35 8.96
N LYS A 56 -16.04 15.44 8.10
CA LYS A 56 -16.83 14.60 7.20
C LYS A 56 -16.24 13.20 7.14
N GLN A 57 -17.03 12.22 7.56
CA GLN A 57 -16.86 10.83 7.13
C GLN A 57 -17.24 10.79 5.64
N MET A 58 -16.36 10.32 4.76
CA MET A 58 -16.65 10.27 3.33
C MET A 58 -15.92 9.12 2.62
N CYS A 59 -16.62 8.40 1.76
CA CYS A 59 -15.99 7.58 0.72
C CYS A 59 -15.41 8.53 -0.31
N ARG A 60 -14.14 8.38 -0.66
CA ARG A 60 -13.56 9.13 -1.76
C ARG A 60 -12.67 8.22 -2.60
N LEU A 61 -12.95 8.19 -3.90
CA LEU A 61 -11.94 7.84 -4.88
C LEU A 61 -11.06 9.06 -5.09
N ALA A 62 -9.80 8.97 -4.69
CA ALA A 62 -8.83 10.06 -4.70
C ALA A 62 -7.71 9.75 -5.70
N PRO A 63 -7.91 9.99 -7.01
CA PRO A 63 -6.81 9.92 -7.94
C PRO A 63 -5.83 11.06 -7.62
N VAL A 64 -4.64 10.73 -7.13
CA VAL A 64 -3.58 11.72 -6.91
C VAL A 64 -2.93 12.02 -8.26
N PRO A 65 -3.02 13.26 -8.78
CA PRO A 65 -2.38 13.59 -10.04
C PRO A 65 -0.86 13.38 -9.94
N LEU A 66 -0.25 12.76 -10.95
CA LEU A 66 1.20 12.60 -11.03
C LEU A 66 1.85 13.90 -11.53
N THR A 67 1.64 14.98 -10.78
CA THR A 67 2.19 16.31 -11.03
C THR A 67 2.96 16.78 -9.81
N ARG A 68 3.95 17.65 -10.01
CA ARG A 68 4.77 18.16 -8.91
C ARG A 68 3.95 18.78 -7.76
N GLY A 69 2.84 19.46 -8.09
CA GLY A 69 2.00 20.13 -7.11
C GLY A 69 1.16 19.20 -6.22
N SER A 70 1.15 17.89 -6.49
CA SER A 70 0.38 16.89 -5.72
C SER A 70 1.22 16.19 -4.63
N PHE A 71 2.51 16.53 -4.54
CA PHE A 71 3.44 15.87 -3.63
C PHE A 71 4.28 16.86 -2.84
N ASP A 72 4.45 16.56 -1.56
CA ASP A 72 5.44 17.17 -0.69
C ASP A 72 6.73 16.34 -0.80
N ILE A 73 7.79 16.94 -1.34
CA ILE A 73 9.09 16.28 -1.49
C ILE A 73 9.92 16.58 -0.25
N HIS A 74 10.39 15.52 0.43
CA HIS A 74 11.13 15.66 1.68
C HIS A 74 12.61 15.93 1.46
N TYR A 75 13.21 15.35 0.41
CA TYR A 75 14.61 15.55 0.06
C TYR A 75 14.86 15.19 -1.41
N ASN A 76 15.98 15.69 -1.96
CA ASN A 76 16.50 15.37 -3.29
C ASN A 76 15.47 15.50 -4.43
N GLU A 77 14.73 16.60 -4.47
CA GLU A 77 13.72 16.90 -5.49
C GLU A 77 14.21 16.74 -6.94
N GLN A 78 15.49 17.02 -7.19
CA GLN A 78 16.11 16.83 -8.50
C GLN A 78 16.08 15.37 -9.01
N HIS A 79 15.73 14.39 -8.16
CA HIS A 79 15.56 12.98 -8.50
C HIS A 79 14.11 12.57 -8.80
N ALA A 80 13.16 13.53 -8.81
CA ALA A 80 11.81 13.33 -9.34
C ALA A 80 11.64 14.02 -10.69
N ALA A 81 11.07 13.30 -11.65
CA ALA A 81 10.58 13.88 -12.89
C ALA A 81 9.09 13.56 -13.05
N PHE A 82 8.31 14.55 -13.48
CA PHE A 82 6.89 14.43 -13.75
C PHE A 82 6.66 14.70 -15.23
N THR A 83 6.16 13.70 -15.95
CA THR A 83 5.90 13.77 -17.38
C THR A 83 4.40 13.69 -17.62
N ASP A 84 3.85 14.75 -18.20
CA ASP A 84 2.49 14.76 -18.70
C ASP A 84 2.48 14.24 -20.14
N ALA A 85 2.31 12.92 -20.30
CA ALA A 85 2.12 12.30 -21.61
C ALA A 85 0.63 12.24 -22.00
N GLY A 86 -0.15 13.26 -21.65
CA GLY A 86 -1.58 13.35 -21.93
C GLY A 86 -2.39 12.39 -21.07
N ASN A 87 -2.89 11.30 -21.67
CA ASN A 87 -3.73 10.33 -20.95
C ASN A 87 -2.95 9.37 -20.04
N SER A 88 -1.61 9.42 -20.08
CA SER A 88 -0.73 8.54 -19.30
C SER A 88 0.32 9.37 -18.55
N PRO A 89 -0.07 10.14 -17.52
CA PRO A 89 0.90 10.86 -16.72
C PRO A 89 1.84 9.87 -16.02
N GLU A 90 3.12 10.18 -15.96
CA GLU A 90 4.15 9.34 -15.35
C GLU A 90 4.99 10.15 -14.37
N MET A 91 5.36 9.52 -13.25
CA MET A 91 6.33 10.04 -12.30
C MET A 91 7.53 9.08 -12.28
N THR A 92 8.72 9.61 -12.54
CA THR A 92 9.98 8.85 -12.45
C THR A 92 10.71 9.27 -11.19
N LEU A 93 11.09 8.27 -10.37
CA LEU A 93 11.91 8.45 -9.19
C LEU A 93 13.26 7.80 -9.43
N GLN A 94 14.34 8.54 -9.21
CA GLN A 94 15.70 8.09 -9.49
C GLN A 94 16.51 7.94 -8.20
N GLN A 95 17.39 6.95 -8.21
CA GLN A 95 18.45 6.82 -7.22
C GLN A 95 19.79 6.93 -7.93
N GLN A 96 20.65 7.82 -7.45
CA GLN A 96 22.01 7.99 -7.95
C GLN A 96 23.00 7.71 -6.81
N GLY A 97 23.67 6.55 -6.86
CA GLY A 97 24.52 6.11 -5.75
C GLY A 97 23.71 5.98 -4.45
N PRO A 98 24.14 6.61 -3.33
CA PRO A 98 23.39 6.58 -2.07
C PRO A 98 22.18 7.53 -2.05
N ASP A 99 22.07 8.44 -3.04
CA ASP A 99 21.10 9.52 -3.01
C ASP A 99 19.79 9.10 -3.69
N GLY A 100 18.81 8.73 -2.89
CA GLY A 100 17.43 8.46 -3.32
C GLY A 100 16.54 9.70 -3.22
N ILE A 101 15.23 9.49 -3.26
CA ILE A 101 14.18 10.51 -3.08
C ILE A 101 13.07 9.98 -2.19
N ARG A 102 12.43 10.88 -1.44
CA ARG A 102 11.19 10.59 -0.70
C ARG A 102 10.20 11.73 -0.89
N LEU A 103 8.95 11.34 -1.09
CA LEU A 103 7.83 12.25 -1.28
C LEU A 103 6.56 11.65 -0.66
N ALA A 104 5.66 12.50 -0.22
CA ALA A 104 4.35 12.15 0.28
C ALA A 104 3.27 12.88 -0.53
N THR A 105 2.10 12.29 -0.69
CA THR A 105 0.97 12.97 -1.33
C THR A 105 0.47 14.09 -0.42
N ASN A 106 0.12 15.26 -0.96
CA ASN A 106 -0.55 16.31 -0.19
C ASN A 106 -2.07 16.07 -0.01
N ASP A 107 -2.54 14.85 -0.32
CA ASP A 107 -3.92 14.40 -0.21
C ASP A 107 -4.40 14.28 1.25
N GLY A 108 -3.49 14.48 2.22
CA GLY A 108 -3.78 14.66 3.63
C GLY A 108 -3.75 13.39 4.47
N MET A 109 -4.33 13.47 5.68
CA MET A 109 -4.23 12.41 6.70
C MET A 109 -5.40 11.45 6.64
N HIS A 110 -5.08 10.17 6.49
CA HIS A 110 -6.06 9.10 6.34
C HIS A 110 -6.07 8.13 7.52
N LEU A 111 -7.24 7.56 7.79
CA LEU A 111 -7.46 6.44 8.69
C LEU A 111 -8.31 5.39 7.95
N TYR A 112 -7.70 4.23 7.70
CA TYR A 112 -8.23 3.15 6.86
C TYR A 112 -8.36 3.52 5.37
N GLY A 113 -8.58 2.51 4.54
CA GLY A 113 -8.84 2.67 3.11
C GLY A 113 -8.00 1.75 2.23
N GLN A 114 -8.22 1.87 0.92
CA GLN A 114 -7.47 1.15 -0.10
C GLN A 114 -6.54 2.12 -0.84
N TYR A 115 -5.25 1.79 -0.85
CA TYR A 115 -4.20 2.58 -1.46
C TYR A 115 -3.56 1.76 -2.55
N GLN A 116 -3.32 2.38 -3.71
CA GLN A 116 -2.63 1.71 -4.81
C GLN A 116 -1.73 2.65 -5.60
N VAL A 117 -0.71 2.07 -6.20
CA VAL A 117 0.15 2.70 -7.20
C VAL A 117 0.45 1.69 -8.30
N THR A 118 0.35 2.11 -9.56
CA THR A 118 0.81 1.31 -10.70
C THR A 118 2.22 1.77 -11.05
N ALA A 119 3.19 0.87 -10.95
CA ALA A 119 4.60 1.22 -11.16
C ALA A 119 5.40 0.06 -11.76
N LYS A 120 6.54 0.44 -12.34
CA LYS A 120 7.70 -0.43 -12.51
C LYS A 120 8.68 -0.10 -11.39
N ILE A 121 9.39 -1.09 -10.90
CA ILE A 121 10.34 -0.90 -9.80
C ILE A 121 11.77 -0.77 -10.34
N ALA A 122 12.64 -0.11 -9.58
CA ALA A 122 14.06 -0.11 -9.92
C ALA A 122 14.61 -1.55 -9.84
N GLY A 123 15.60 -1.88 -10.67
CA GLY A 123 16.26 -3.20 -10.68
C GLY A 123 17.69 -3.21 -10.12
N ALA A 124 18.24 -2.03 -9.81
CA ALA A 124 19.63 -1.92 -9.39
C ALA A 124 19.86 -2.58 -8.03
N SER A 125 20.97 -3.32 -7.91
CA SER A 125 21.29 -4.06 -6.69
C SER A 125 21.44 -3.12 -5.48
N GLY A 126 20.84 -3.48 -4.34
CA GLY A 126 20.84 -2.70 -3.10
C GLY A 126 19.81 -1.56 -3.06
N VAL A 127 19.05 -1.34 -4.14
CA VAL A 127 17.98 -0.33 -4.16
C VAL A 127 16.71 -0.87 -3.51
N VAL A 128 16.11 -0.06 -2.65
CA VAL A 128 14.77 -0.29 -2.11
C VAL A 128 13.80 0.69 -2.75
N THR A 129 12.77 0.18 -3.43
CA THR A 129 11.62 0.99 -3.86
C THR A 129 10.48 0.75 -2.88
N ALA A 130 9.96 1.79 -2.23
CA ALA A 130 8.97 1.66 -1.18
C ALA A 130 7.64 2.37 -1.54
N PHE A 131 6.53 1.75 -1.19
CA PHE A 131 5.20 2.33 -1.17
C PHE A 131 4.53 1.99 0.16
N TYR A 132 4.24 3.02 0.96
CA TYR A 132 3.80 2.84 2.33
C TYR A 132 2.90 3.98 2.79
N VAL A 133 2.18 3.76 3.89
CA VAL A 133 1.49 4.81 4.66
C VAL A 133 2.10 4.90 6.04
N ARG A 134 2.23 6.11 6.58
CA ARG A 134 2.80 6.34 7.91
C ARG A 134 2.01 7.40 8.68
N SER A 135 1.80 7.18 9.98
CA SER A 135 0.94 8.05 10.80
C SER A 135 1.55 9.39 11.19
N THR A 136 2.87 9.51 11.12
CA THR A 136 3.62 10.74 11.39
C THR A 136 4.92 10.71 10.63
N ASP A 137 5.32 11.88 10.14
CA ASP A 137 6.64 12.09 9.55
C ASP A 137 7.61 12.84 10.48
N THR A 138 7.33 12.82 11.79
CA THR A 138 8.27 13.28 12.81
C THR A 138 9.44 12.30 12.98
N TYR A 139 10.06 11.91 11.87
CA TYR A 139 11.40 11.34 11.88
C TYR A 139 12.39 12.50 11.93
N THR A 140 12.62 13.01 13.14
CA THR A 140 13.82 13.80 13.38
C THR A 140 14.87 12.87 13.96
N LEU A 141 16.14 13.05 13.57
CA LEU A 141 17.26 12.31 14.18
C LEU A 141 17.28 12.42 15.73
N GLY A 142 16.61 13.44 16.29
CA GLY A 142 16.44 13.66 17.73
C GLY A 142 15.22 12.98 18.37
N ASN A 143 14.33 12.33 17.61
CA ASN A 143 13.13 11.67 18.13
C ASN A 143 12.89 10.29 17.49
N LYS A 144 13.93 9.46 17.47
CA LYS A 144 13.89 8.06 16.99
C LYS A 144 12.85 7.19 17.71
N ASP A 145 12.41 7.62 18.90
CA ASP A 145 11.46 6.91 19.75
C ASP A 145 10.01 7.45 19.59
N SER A 146 9.77 8.34 18.62
CA SER A 146 8.42 8.81 18.33
C SER A 146 7.54 7.65 17.88
N PRO A 147 6.42 7.36 18.56
CA PRO A 147 5.56 6.25 18.18
C PRO A 147 4.93 6.55 16.82
N PHE A 148 5.13 5.65 15.86
CA PHE A 148 4.49 5.69 14.56
C PHE A 148 3.76 4.38 14.25
N HIS A 149 2.80 4.47 13.35
CA HIS A 149 2.18 3.33 12.68
C HIS A 149 2.53 3.40 11.21
N GLU A 150 2.78 2.24 10.60
CA GLU A 150 3.22 2.16 9.22
C GLU A 150 2.73 0.85 8.58
N ILE A 151 2.52 0.87 7.26
CA ILE A 151 2.18 -0.31 6.45
C ILE A 151 3.03 -0.24 5.19
N ASP A 152 3.80 -1.28 4.93
CA ASP A 152 4.87 -1.28 3.95
C ASP A 152 4.63 -2.24 2.78
N ILE A 153 4.99 -1.78 1.59
CA ILE A 153 5.40 -2.60 0.45
C ILE A 153 6.77 -2.09 0.01
N GLU A 154 7.80 -2.91 0.21
CA GLU A 154 9.17 -2.58 -0.19
C GLU A 154 9.69 -3.61 -1.19
N PHE A 155 10.29 -3.14 -2.27
CA PHE A 155 10.96 -3.99 -3.24
C PHE A 155 12.44 -4.04 -2.94
N LEU A 156 12.93 -5.24 -2.62
CA LEU A 156 14.33 -5.50 -2.31
C LEU A 156 15.02 -6.05 -3.54
N ASN A 157 16.00 -5.29 -4.04
CA ASN A 157 16.81 -5.71 -5.17
C ASN A 157 18.16 -6.22 -4.69
N GLY A 158 18.20 -7.38 -4.05
CA GLY A 158 19.45 -7.98 -3.61
C GLY A 158 19.82 -7.64 -2.15
N ASN A 159 20.86 -8.33 -1.68
CA ASN A 159 21.57 -8.17 -0.40
C ASN A 159 20.74 -7.79 0.85
N PRO A 160 20.32 -8.76 1.69
CA PRO A 160 20.51 -10.21 1.57
C PRO A 160 19.34 -10.92 0.84
N ALA A 161 18.30 -10.19 0.45
CA ALA A 161 17.16 -10.76 -0.25
C ALA A 161 17.49 -11.16 -1.70
N PRO A 162 16.78 -12.13 -2.28
CA PRO A 162 16.78 -12.32 -3.73
C PRO A 162 16.36 -11.01 -4.45
N PRO A 163 16.95 -10.65 -5.60
CA PRO A 163 16.51 -9.49 -6.38
C PRO A 163 15.02 -9.57 -6.73
N ASN A 164 14.34 -8.42 -6.82
CA ASN A 164 12.90 -8.31 -7.05
C ASN A 164 12.00 -8.92 -5.96
N SER A 165 12.50 -9.14 -4.74
CA SER A 165 11.65 -9.63 -3.64
C SER A 165 10.76 -8.52 -3.12
N ILE A 166 9.57 -8.89 -2.63
CA ILE A 166 8.67 -7.96 -1.94
C ILE A 166 8.78 -8.20 -0.44
N TRP A 167 9.03 -7.15 0.31
CA TRP A 167 9.04 -7.14 1.76
C TRP A 167 7.80 -6.39 2.26
N LEU A 168 7.02 -7.08 3.08
CA LEU A 168 5.78 -6.57 3.66
C LEU A 168 5.97 -6.41 5.17
N ASN A 169 5.51 -5.29 5.71
CA ASN A 169 5.48 -5.07 7.14
C ASN A 169 4.32 -4.17 7.58
N THR A 170 4.04 -4.20 8.89
CA THR A 170 3.13 -3.29 9.58
C THR A 170 3.79 -2.87 10.88
N TYR A 171 3.84 -1.59 11.20
CA TYR A 171 4.34 -1.11 12.49
C TYR A 171 3.21 -0.62 13.40
N LYS A 172 3.33 -0.93 14.69
CA LYS A 172 2.46 -0.39 15.74
C LYS A 172 3.30 0.21 16.85
N ASN A 173 3.17 1.52 17.07
CA ASN A 173 3.98 2.26 18.04
C ASN A 173 5.49 2.05 17.82
N GLY A 174 5.93 2.05 16.56
CA GLY A 174 7.31 1.80 16.16
C GLY A 174 7.77 0.34 16.27
N ILE A 175 6.90 -0.59 16.69
CA ILE A 175 7.23 -2.02 16.79
C ILE A 175 6.76 -2.73 15.53
N SER A 176 7.66 -3.47 14.89
CA SER A 176 7.33 -4.35 13.76
C SER A 176 6.28 -5.38 14.20
N GLY A 177 5.22 -5.49 13.41
CA GLY A 177 4.20 -6.52 13.53
C GLY A 177 4.64 -7.85 12.93
N GLY A 178 5.86 -7.89 12.37
CA GLY A 178 6.57 -9.03 11.84
C GLY A 178 6.73 -8.96 10.33
N GLU A 179 7.94 -9.21 9.87
CA GLU A 179 8.31 -9.12 8.47
C GLU A 179 7.79 -10.31 7.63
N THR A 180 7.46 -10.07 6.37
CA THR A 180 7.20 -11.15 5.41
C THR A 180 7.92 -10.88 4.11
N LEU A 181 8.85 -11.77 3.75
CA LEU A 181 9.52 -11.78 2.46
C LEU A 181 8.74 -12.66 1.47
N VAL A 182 8.27 -12.05 0.38
CA VAL A 182 7.65 -12.73 -0.76
C VAL A 182 8.68 -12.81 -1.88
N LYS A 183 8.97 -14.02 -2.33
CA LYS A 183 9.96 -14.25 -3.39
C LYS A 183 9.39 -13.92 -4.77
N PRO A 184 10.25 -13.54 -5.75
CA PRO A 184 9.83 -13.25 -7.11
C PRO A 184 8.93 -14.32 -7.74
N ALA A 185 9.33 -15.59 -7.61
CA ALA A 185 8.59 -16.71 -8.20
C ALA A 185 7.15 -16.82 -7.68
N ASP A 186 6.91 -16.48 -6.41
CA ASP A 186 5.60 -16.63 -5.78
C ASP A 186 4.59 -15.63 -6.33
N TYR A 187 4.97 -14.35 -6.39
CA TYR A 187 4.06 -13.34 -6.93
C TYR A 187 4.01 -13.35 -8.46
N GLN A 188 5.08 -13.72 -9.16
CA GLN A 188 5.06 -13.88 -10.62
C GLN A 188 4.04 -14.96 -11.02
N LYS A 189 4.00 -16.07 -10.28
CA LYS A 189 2.99 -17.12 -10.43
C LYS A 189 1.59 -16.61 -10.12
N LEU A 190 1.39 -15.86 -9.04
CA LEU A 190 0.11 -15.26 -8.68
C LEU A 190 -0.43 -14.36 -9.82
N LEU A 191 0.46 -13.56 -10.42
CA LEU A 191 0.14 -12.64 -11.49
C LEU A 191 0.01 -13.32 -12.86
N GLY A 192 0.59 -14.51 -13.03
CA GLY A 192 0.65 -15.17 -14.34
C GLY A 192 1.56 -14.43 -15.31
N LEU A 193 2.69 -13.89 -14.82
CA LEU A 193 3.66 -13.22 -15.67
C LEU A 193 4.29 -14.20 -16.65
N SER A 194 4.45 -13.76 -17.90
CA SER A 194 5.10 -14.54 -18.96
C SER A 194 6.62 -14.62 -18.73
N PRO A 195 7.31 -15.62 -19.30
CA PRO A 195 8.78 -15.67 -19.25
C PRO A 195 9.41 -14.35 -19.70
N GLY A 196 10.30 -13.79 -18.88
CA GLY A 196 10.96 -12.51 -19.13
C GLY A 196 10.22 -11.28 -18.59
N GLN A 197 8.99 -11.40 -18.12
CA GLN A 197 8.30 -10.33 -17.40
C GLN A 197 8.71 -10.33 -15.93
N THR A 198 9.19 -9.17 -15.46
CA THR A 198 9.55 -8.90 -14.08
C THR A 198 8.87 -7.62 -13.62
N ALA A 199 8.91 -7.34 -12.32
CA ALA A 199 8.39 -6.08 -11.80
C ALA A 199 9.19 -4.85 -12.29
N GLU A 200 10.44 -5.03 -12.74
CA GLU A 200 11.25 -3.96 -13.33
C GLU A 200 10.76 -3.51 -14.71
N ASN A 201 10.22 -4.44 -15.51
CA ASN A 201 9.86 -4.16 -16.90
C ASN A 201 8.35 -4.21 -17.16
N THR A 202 7.56 -4.61 -16.18
CA THR A 202 6.10 -4.75 -16.27
C THR A 202 5.43 -3.81 -15.27
N TYR A 203 4.48 -3.00 -15.75
CA TYR A 203 3.63 -2.22 -14.85
C TYR A 203 2.75 -3.17 -14.04
N ILE A 204 2.90 -3.12 -12.71
CA ILE A 204 2.08 -3.86 -11.76
C ILE A 204 1.43 -2.84 -10.84
N THR A 205 0.17 -3.08 -10.51
CA THR A 205 -0.58 -2.30 -9.52
C THR A 205 -0.35 -2.89 -8.15
N TYR A 206 0.42 -2.18 -7.34
CA TYR A 206 0.71 -2.51 -5.96
C TYR A 206 -0.32 -1.81 -5.08
N GLY A 207 -0.83 -2.50 -4.07
CA GLY A 207 -1.76 -1.87 -3.15
C GLY A 207 -1.90 -2.59 -1.83
N PHE A 208 -2.51 -1.91 -0.88
CA PHE A 208 -3.00 -2.53 0.34
C PHE A 208 -4.37 -1.98 0.70
N ASN A 209 -5.18 -2.87 1.24
CA ASN A 209 -6.45 -2.57 1.88
C ASN A 209 -6.23 -2.58 3.40
N TRP A 210 -6.25 -1.40 3.99
CA TRP A 210 -6.09 -1.19 5.42
C TRP A 210 -7.45 -1.01 6.09
N GLN A 211 -7.75 -1.91 7.02
CA GLN A 211 -9.01 -2.02 7.73
C GLN A 211 -8.80 -1.99 9.25
N PRO A 212 -9.85 -1.74 10.06
CA PRO A 212 -9.74 -1.77 11.51
C PRO A 212 -9.18 -3.07 12.08
N ASP A 213 -9.51 -4.21 11.48
CA ASP A 213 -9.16 -5.55 11.96
C ASP A 213 -8.16 -6.30 11.06
N TYR A 214 -7.76 -5.74 9.92
CA TYR A 214 -6.76 -6.37 9.04
C TYR A 214 -6.03 -5.42 8.11
N VAL A 215 -4.91 -5.91 7.56
CA VAL A 215 -4.27 -5.38 6.36
C VAL A 215 -4.20 -6.49 5.32
N MET A 216 -4.52 -6.18 4.07
CA MET A 216 -4.38 -7.09 2.94
C MET A 216 -3.57 -6.42 1.85
N TRP A 217 -2.45 -7.01 1.47
CA TRP A 217 -1.62 -6.56 0.35
C TRP A 217 -2.11 -7.19 -0.95
N LEU A 218 -2.07 -6.42 -2.04
CA LEU A 218 -2.59 -6.81 -3.34
C LEU A 218 -1.59 -6.48 -4.46
N LEU A 219 -1.59 -7.34 -5.48
CA LEU A 219 -0.92 -7.11 -6.76
C LEU A 219 -1.92 -7.30 -7.90
N ASN A 220 -2.11 -6.30 -8.76
CA ASN A 220 -3.13 -6.28 -9.81
C ASN A 220 -4.52 -6.71 -9.29
N GLY A 221 -4.89 -6.22 -8.10
CA GLY A 221 -6.14 -6.56 -7.43
C GLY A 221 -6.21 -7.98 -6.82
N LYS A 222 -5.20 -8.83 -7.03
CA LYS A 222 -5.12 -10.17 -6.43
C LYS A 222 -4.51 -10.09 -5.03
N ALA A 223 -5.13 -10.74 -4.06
CA ALA A 223 -4.61 -10.83 -2.70
C ALA A 223 -3.26 -11.56 -2.69
N LEU A 224 -2.22 -10.86 -2.23
CA LEU A 224 -0.87 -11.40 -2.07
C LEU A 224 -0.70 -11.99 -0.66
N GLN A 225 -1.07 -11.20 0.35
CA GLN A 225 -0.95 -11.56 1.76
C GLN A 225 -2.04 -10.86 2.56
N ARG A 226 -2.48 -11.49 3.65
CA ARG A 226 -3.42 -10.88 4.60
C ARG A 226 -2.97 -11.12 6.02
N ARG A 227 -3.07 -10.09 6.85
CA ARG A 227 -2.76 -10.12 8.28
C ARG A 227 -3.93 -9.58 9.09
N LEU A 228 -4.45 -10.38 10.02
CA LEU A 228 -5.46 -9.94 10.96
C LEU A 228 -4.81 -9.23 12.16
N TYR A 229 -5.55 -8.32 12.79
CA TYR A 229 -5.14 -7.70 14.03
C TYR A 229 -4.96 -8.77 15.13
N GLY A 230 -3.79 -8.77 15.75
CA GLY A 230 -3.44 -9.74 16.81
C GLY A 230 -3.13 -11.15 16.32
N GLN A 231 -3.03 -11.37 15.00
CA GLN A 231 -2.60 -12.66 14.46
C GLN A 231 -1.13 -12.93 14.80
N ASN A 232 -0.84 -14.13 15.32
CA ASN A 232 0.53 -14.64 15.38
C ASN A 232 1.01 -14.92 13.97
N ILE A 233 2.13 -14.34 13.59
CA ILE A 233 2.71 -14.53 12.26
C ILE A 233 4.09 -15.15 12.36
N THR A 234 4.45 -15.95 11.36
CA THR A 234 5.83 -16.36 11.14
C THR A 234 6.57 -15.20 10.49
N TRP A 235 7.61 -14.73 11.16
CA TRP A 235 8.47 -13.66 10.67
C TRP A 235 9.40 -14.27 9.64
N THR A 236 9.62 -13.61 8.50
CA THR A 236 10.65 -14.01 7.54
C THR A 236 11.56 -12.83 7.30
N GLU A 237 12.83 -12.97 7.71
CA GLU A 237 13.87 -11.96 7.49
C GLU A 237 14.21 -11.82 6.00
N MET A 238 14.92 -10.75 5.65
CA MET A 238 15.36 -10.50 4.27
C MET A 238 16.18 -11.65 3.67
N ASP A 239 16.93 -12.40 4.48
CA ASP A 239 17.71 -13.56 4.01
C ASP A 239 16.88 -14.86 3.91
N GLY A 240 15.59 -14.80 4.24
CA GLY A 240 14.66 -15.92 4.17
C GLY A 240 14.58 -16.77 5.45
N ARG A 241 15.36 -16.47 6.50
CA ARG A 241 15.21 -17.16 7.80
C ARG A 241 13.87 -16.81 8.43
N SER A 242 13.28 -17.78 9.12
CA SER A 242 11.96 -17.62 9.73
C SER A 242 11.95 -17.84 11.24
N TYR A 243 11.11 -17.05 11.94
CA TYR A 243 10.96 -17.04 13.40
C TYR A 243 9.48 -17.11 13.80
N TRP A 244 9.20 -17.58 15.01
CA TRP A 244 7.85 -17.77 15.56
C TRP A 244 7.48 -16.69 16.57
#